data_AF-A0A1G4G513-F1
#
_entry.id   AF-A0A1G4G513-F1
#
_cell.length_a   1.000
_cell.length_b   1.000
_cell.length_c   1.000
_cell.angle_alpha   90.00
_cell.angle_beta   90.00
_cell.angle_gamma   90.00
#
_symmetry.space_group_name_H-M   'P 1'
#
loop_
_entity.id
_entity.type
_entity.pdbx_description
1 polymer ?
#
loop_
_entity_poly.entity_id
_entity_poly.type
_entity_poly.pdbx_seq_one_letter_code
_entity_poly.pdbx_strand_id
1 'polypeptide(L)'
;MAKERYIVLLDSQNEKSIKSVEKGFSVSVTSSEFLSKENRSFHIIDNNHAVLYKNLGVMVVDDVDEQLLTASISDSRSPVVYFEKEREFFPADEFTLIDDLKATVDQLNSKITELENFIRSRSMPKPAVTDLEWGLKAIGVDEARFTGKGVDICILDTGFDVSHPDFAERFIEGKSFVEGEEWDKDLNGHGTHCAGIACGYVRGDTGKRYGIAKDSNLKIGKVLGNNGKGTTSSIIDAIDWAITKKYRVISLSLASPVKLNEKPSPLFETVGSRVFISPQKYTSISIQKYTILI
;
A
#
# COMPACT_ATOMS: atom_id res chain seq x y z
N MET A 1 25.08 -21.69 -17.41
CA MET A 1 24.19 -21.84 -16.24
C MET A 1 25.08 -22.20 -15.06
N ALA A 2 24.80 -21.70 -13.86
CA ALA A 2 25.57 -22.09 -12.69
C ALA A 2 25.35 -23.60 -12.44
N LYS A 3 26.43 -24.34 -12.18
CA LYS A 3 26.38 -25.76 -11.87
C LYS A 3 25.64 -25.94 -10.54
N GLU A 4 24.58 -26.73 -10.51
CA GLU A 4 23.78 -26.93 -9.30
C GLU A 4 24.15 -28.24 -8.63
N ARG A 5 24.69 -28.16 -7.40
CA ARG A 5 25.05 -29.34 -6.62
C ARG A 5 23.96 -29.67 -5.59
N TYR A 6 23.68 -30.95 -5.45
CA TYR A 6 22.73 -31.49 -4.49
C TYR A 6 23.39 -32.52 -3.55
N ILE A 7 22.98 -32.48 -2.29
CA ILE A 7 23.33 -33.43 -1.24
C ILE A 7 22.13 -34.34 -1.03
N VAL A 8 22.29 -35.65 -1.24
CA VAL A 8 21.23 -36.65 -1.26
C VAL A 8 21.46 -37.68 -0.15
N LEU A 9 20.46 -37.92 0.69
CA LEU A 9 20.52 -38.91 1.77
C LEU A 9 19.87 -40.23 1.34
N LEU A 10 20.58 -41.34 1.60
CA LEU A 10 20.13 -42.69 1.28
C LEU A 10 19.86 -43.50 2.55
N ASP A 11 18.74 -44.23 2.59
CA ASP A 11 18.42 -45.16 3.69
C ASP A 11 19.11 -46.53 3.58
N SER A 12 19.51 -46.91 2.37
CA SER A 12 20.17 -48.17 2.04
C SER A 12 21.25 -47.96 0.98
N GLN A 13 22.40 -48.58 1.23
CA GLN A 13 23.59 -48.49 0.37
C GLN A 13 23.97 -49.86 -0.24
N ASN A 14 23.03 -50.81 -0.27
CA ASN A 14 23.27 -52.10 -0.90
C ASN A 14 23.40 -51.97 -2.43
N GLU A 15 23.96 -52.98 -3.09
CA GLU A 15 24.25 -52.94 -4.53
C GLU A 15 23.00 -52.64 -5.39
N LYS A 16 21.81 -53.10 -4.98
CA LYS A 16 20.56 -52.82 -5.70
C LYS A 16 20.14 -51.36 -5.54
N SER A 17 20.27 -50.81 -4.33
CA SER A 17 19.98 -49.42 -4.02
C SER A 17 20.88 -48.48 -4.84
N ILE A 18 22.19 -48.75 -4.87
CA ILE A 18 23.14 -47.93 -5.63
C ILE A 18 22.85 -48.01 -7.14
N LYS A 19 22.62 -49.20 -7.69
CA LYS A 19 22.25 -49.37 -9.11
C LYS A 19 20.94 -48.65 -9.47
N SER A 20 19.98 -48.58 -8.55
CA SER A 20 18.74 -47.85 -8.76
C SER A 20 18.99 -46.35 -8.88
N VAL A 21 19.88 -45.80 -8.05
CA VAL A 21 20.25 -44.38 -8.05
C VAL A 21 21.08 -44.02 -9.27
N GLU A 22 22.06 -44.85 -9.64
CA GLU A 22 22.87 -44.69 -10.86
C GLU A 22 21.98 -44.59 -12.10
N LYS A 23 21.02 -45.51 -12.22
CA LYS A 23 20.05 -45.52 -13.32
C LYS A 23 19.08 -44.34 -13.24
N GLY A 24 18.59 -44.02 -12.04
CA GLY A 24 17.63 -42.95 -11.82
C GLY A 24 18.20 -41.60 -12.25
N PHE A 25 19.38 -41.25 -11.74
CA PHE A 25 20.01 -39.95 -11.99
C PHE A 25 20.94 -39.94 -13.21
N SER A 26 21.11 -41.07 -13.90
CA SER A 26 22.03 -41.22 -15.03
C SER A 26 23.49 -40.87 -14.69
N VAL A 27 23.93 -41.28 -13.50
CA VAL A 27 25.29 -41.04 -12.98
C VAL A 27 25.98 -42.36 -12.63
N SER A 28 27.31 -42.38 -12.63
CA SER A 28 28.11 -43.46 -12.04
C SER A 28 28.52 -43.09 -10.62
N VAL A 29 28.35 -43.99 -9.65
CA VAL A 29 28.61 -43.68 -8.23
C VAL A 29 29.99 -44.19 -7.80
N THR A 30 30.83 -43.28 -7.30
CA THR A 30 32.12 -43.63 -6.67
C THR A 30 32.01 -43.59 -5.15
N SER A 31 32.33 -44.70 -4.47
CA SER A 31 32.38 -44.74 -3.01
C SER A 31 33.56 -43.94 -2.45
N SER A 32 33.33 -43.26 -1.32
CA SER A 32 34.34 -42.50 -0.59
C SER A 32 35.55 -43.34 -0.15
N GLU A 33 35.42 -44.66 -0.10
CA GLU A 33 36.51 -45.60 0.23
C GLU A 33 37.63 -45.60 -0.82
N PHE A 34 37.33 -45.18 -2.05
CA PHE A 34 38.30 -45.08 -3.15
C PHE A 34 38.89 -43.67 -3.29
N LEU A 35 38.53 -42.74 -2.40
CA LEU A 35 39.10 -41.40 -2.39
C LEU A 35 40.48 -41.41 -1.73
N SER A 36 41.40 -40.67 -2.32
CA SER A 36 42.78 -40.53 -1.83
C SER A 36 43.19 -39.06 -1.81
N LYS A 37 44.47 -38.80 -1.56
CA LYS A 37 45.03 -37.45 -1.70
C LYS A 37 45.03 -36.98 -3.17
N GLU A 38 45.20 -37.93 -4.08
CA GLU A 38 45.28 -37.74 -5.54
C GLU A 38 43.88 -37.76 -6.18
N ASN A 39 42.93 -38.49 -5.59
CA ASN A 39 41.56 -38.61 -6.08
C ASN A 39 40.57 -38.08 -5.04
N ARG A 40 40.35 -36.76 -5.03
CA ARG A 40 39.44 -36.08 -4.10
C ARG A 40 38.03 -35.99 -4.67
N SER A 41 37.02 -35.93 -3.81
CA SER A 41 35.61 -35.91 -4.23
C SER A 41 35.30 -34.78 -5.22
N PHE A 42 35.84 -33.58 -5.02
CA PHE A 42 35.62 -32.44 -5.92
C PHE A 42 36.28 -32.59 -7.30
N HIS A 43 37.21 -33.52 -7.48
CA HIS A 43 37.75 -33.87 -8.80
C HIS A 43 36.87 -34.90 -9.54
N ILE A 44 36.05 -35.64 -8.81
CA ILE A 44 35.21 -36.72 -9.36
C ILE A 44 33.82 -36.19 -9.67
N ILE A 45 33.26 -35.34 -8.80
CA ILE A 45 31.85 -34.95 -8.91
C ILE A 45 31.64 -34.06 -10.14
N ASP A 46 30.89 -34.61 -11.11
CA ASP A 46 30.46 -33.94 -12.32
C ASP A 46 29.07 -34.43 -12.74
N ASN A 47 28.61 -33.97 -13.91
CA ASN A 47 27.26 -34.22 -14.39
C ASN A 47 26.96 -35.71 -14.65
N ASN A 48 28.00 -36.55 -14.72
CA ASN A 48 27.91 -37.99 -14.97
C ASN A 48 28.44 -38.83 -13.79
N HIS A 49 29.06 -38.21 -12.78
CA HIS A 49 29.73 -38.91 -11.69
C HIS A 49 29.31 -38.35 -10.34
N ALA A 50 28.80 -39.25 -9.49
CA ALA A 50 28.41 -38.97 -8.13
C ALA A 50 29.42 -39.54 -7.14
N VAL A 51 29.53 -38.95 -5.96
CA VAL A 51 30.34 -39.51 -4.86
C VAL A 51 29.43 -39.90 -3.70
N LEU A 52 29.54 -41.16 -3.27
CA LEU A 52 28.85 -41.71 -2.10
C LEU A 52 29.78 -41.73 -0.88
N TYR A 53 29.46 -40.94 0.13
CA TYR A 53 30.09 -40.96 1.45
C TYR A 53 29.55 -42.13 2.28
N LYS A 54 30.17 -43.30 2.10
CA LYS A 54 29.68 -44.60 2.59
C LYS A 54 29.33 -44.62 4.08
N ASN A 55 30.18 -44.02 4.91
CA ASN A 55 29.98 -43.99 6.36
C ASN A 55 28.79 -43.13 6.80
N LEU A 56 28.31 -42.23 5.93
CA LEU A 56 27.23 -41.28 6.22
C LEU A 56 25.93 -41.63 5.48
N GLY A 57 25.99 -42.47 4.44
CA GLY A 57 24.86 -42.68 3.54
C GLY A 57 24.46 -41.45 2.74
N VAL A 58 25.41 -40.50 2.58
CA VAL A 58 25.20 -39.25 1.85
C VAL A 58 25.86 -39.35 0.49
N MET A 59 25.17 -38.93 -0.55
CA MET A 59 25.67 -38.87 -1.92
C MET A 59 25.63 -37.43 -2.42
N VAL A 60 26.62 -37.05 -3.22
CA VAL A 60 26.70 -35.72 -3.84
C VAL A 60 26.62 -35.87 -5.35
N VAL A 61 25.72 -35.10 -5.96
CA VAL A 61 25.40 -35.13 -7.40
C VAL A 61 25.33 -33.71 -7.95
N ASP A 62 25.71 -33.53 -9.23
CA ASP A 62 25.62 -32.24 -9.93
C ASP A 62 24.55 -32.32 -11.04
N ASP A 63 23.82 -31.22 -11.23
CA ASP A 63 22.88 -30.96 -12.33
C ASP A 63 21.77 -32.03 -12.52
N VAL A 64 21.31 -32.66 -11.42
CA VAL A 64 20.14 -33.56 -11.44
C VAL A 64 18.85 -32.75 -11.34
N ASP A 65 17.86 -33.09 -12.17
CA ASP A 65 16.53 -32.45 -12.15
C ASP A 65 15.85 -32.61 -10.77
N GLU A 66 15.44 -31.48 -10.20
CA GLU A 66 14.78 -31.43 -8.89
C GLU A 66 13.45 -32.20 -8.86
N GLN A 67 12.73 -32.27 -9.98
CA GLN A 67 11.51 -33.08 -10.09
C GLN A 67 11.81 -34.57 -9.94
N LEU A 68 12.93 -35.02 -10.49
CA LEU A 68 13.39 -36.40 -10.41
C LEU A 68 13.88 -36.75 -8.99
N LEU A 69 14.60 -35.83 -8.35
CA LEU A 69 14.99 -35.96 -6.93
C LEU A 69 13.75 -36.07 -6.02
N THR A 70 12.73 -35.23 -6.27
CA THR A 70 11.47 -35.25 -5.53
C THR A 70 10.68 -36.55 -5.76
N ALA A 71 10.60 -37.02 -7.01
CA ALA A 71 9.95 -38.29 -7.34
C ALA A 71 10.67 -39.47 -6.67
N SER A 72 11.99 -39.41 -6.54
CA SER A 72 12.80 -40.46 -5.91
C SER A 72 12.56 -40.58 -4.41
N ILE A 73 12.11 -39.53 -3.72
CA ILE A 73 11.68 -39.63 -2.30
C ILE A 73 10.35 -40.39 -2.18
N SER A 74 9.49 -40.26 -3.20
CA SER A 74 8.13 -40.82 -3.16
C SER A 74 8.04 -42.27 -3.66
N ASP A 75 9.05 -42.78 -4.38
CA ASP A 75 9.11 -44.18 -4.82
C ASP A 75 9.64 -45.08 -3.69
N SER A 76 8.78 -45.98 -3.17
CA SER A 76 9.15 -46.93 -2.11
C SER A 76 10.28 -47.91 -2.47
N ARG A 77 10.71 -47.94 -3.75
CA ARG A 77 11.84 -48.75 -4.23
C ARG A 77 13.14 -47.95 -4.36
N SER A 78 13.06 -46.62 -4.29
CA SER A 78 14.21 -45.74 -4.30
C SER A 78 14.80 -45.66 -2.89
N PRO A 79 16.14 -45.70 -2.74
CA PRO A 79 16.77 -45.53 -1.44
C PRO A 79 16.84 -44.06 -0.98
N VAL A 80 16.41 -43.10 -1.79
CA VAL A 80 16.51 -41.67 -1.50
C VAL A 80 15.43 -41.26 -0.51
N VAL A 81 15.83 -40.68 0.62
CA VAL A 81 14.91 -40.24 1.67
C VAL A 81 14.89 -38.73 1.90
N TYR A 82 15.92 -38.03 1.46
CA TYR A 82 16.02 -36.57 1.57
C TYR A 82 17.02 -36.04 0.54
N PHE A 83 16.83 -34.80 0.07
CA PHE A 83 17.86 -34.07 -0.65
C PHE A 83 17.81 -32.58 -0.30
N GLU A 84 18.92 -31.89 -0.48
CA GLU A 84 18.98 -30.43 -0.45
C GLU A 84 20.03 -29.89 -1.41
N LYS A 85 19.85 -28.63 -1.84
CA LYS A 85 20.85 -27.92 -2.63
C LYS A 85 22.05 -27.53 -1.76
N GLU A 86 23.26 -27.68 -2.29
CA GLU A 86 24.50 -27.31 -1.58
C GLU A 86 24.46 -25.83 -1.18
N ARG A 87 24.93 -25.56 0.04
CA ARG A 87 25.00 -24.21 0.61
C ARG A 87 26.45 -23.79 0.75
N GLU A 88 26.71 -22.53 0.44
CA GLU A 88 28.00 -21.92 0.75
C GLU A 88 28.05 -21.53 2.23
N PHE A 89 29.17 -21.84 2.88
CA PHE A 89 29.44 -21.48 4.27
C PHE A 89 30.59 -20.47 4.30
N PHE A 90 30.39 -19.37 5.01
CA PHE A 90 31.40 -18.33 5.20
C PHE A 90 31.78 -18.26 6.70
N PRO A 91 33.02 -17.91 7.06
CA PRO A 91 33.37 -17.62 8.45
C PRO A 91 32.47 -16.48 8.92
N ALA A 92 31.62 -16.77 9.91
CA ALA A 92 30.61 -15.84 10.38
C ALA A 92 31.28 -14.66 11.11
N ASP A 93 31.41 -13.53 10.42
CA ASP A 93 31.36 -12.26 11.11
C ASP A 93 29.89 -11.82 11.06
N GLU A 94 29.17 -11.97 12.17
CA GLU A 94 27.75 -11.64 12.25
C GLU A 94 27.47 -10.18 11.84
N PHE A 95 28.48 -9.30 11.96
CA PHE A 95 28.38 -7.91 11.54
C PHE A 95 28.36 -7.73 10.02
N THR A 96 29.11 -8.52 9.25
CA THR A 96 29.12 -8.39 7.78
C THR A 96 27.80 -8.81 7.15
N LEU A 97 27.20 -9.88 7.67
CA LEU A 97 25.84 -10.31 7.30
C LEU A 97 24.80 -9.23 7.57
N ILE A 98 24.90 -8.54 8.71
CA ILE A 98 24.00 -7.44 9.07
C ILE A 98 24.19 -6.24 8.14
N ASP A 99 25.43 -5.89 7.79
CA ASP A 99 25.73 -4.74 6.94
C ASP A 99 25.27 -4.96 5.48
N ASP A 100 25.45 -6.16 4.94
CA ASP A 100 24.93 -6.51 3.61
C ASP A 100 23.39 -6.49 3.57
N LEU A 101 22.74 -6.94 4.65
CA LEU A 101 21.27 -6.88 4.77
C LEU A 101 20.78 -5.43 4.77
N LYS A 102 21.44 -4.55 5.54
CA LYS A 102 21.11 -3.12 5.59
C LYS A 102 21.26 -2.45 4.22
N ALA A 103 22.39 -2.70 3.54
CA ALA A 103 22.64 -2.14 2.21
C ALA A 103 21.56 -2.55 1.19
N THR A 104 21.10 -3.81 1.27
CA THR A 104 20.02 -4.32 0.42
C THR A 104 18.70 -3.62 0.71
N VAL A 105 18.35 -3.42 1.99
CA VAL A 105 17.13 -2.71 2.41
C VAL A 105 17.14 -1.27 1.92
N ASP A 106 18.26 -0.57 2.04
CA ASP A 106 18.38 0.82 1.58
C ASP A 106 18.18 0.95 0.06
N GLN A 107 18.75 0.02 -0.71
CA GLN A 107 18.55 -0.02 -2.17
C GLN A 107 17.09 -0.29 -2.56
N LEU A 108 16.42 -1.20 -1.86
CA LEU A 108 15.00 -1.50 -2.07
C LEU A 108 14.13 -0.27 -1.76
N ASN A 109 14.37 0.40 -0.63
CA ASN A 109 13.63 1.59 -0.22
C ASN A 109 13.79 2.73 -1.24
N SER A 110 14.99 2.92 -1.78
CA SER A 110 15.25 3.91 -2.83
C SER A 110 14.44 3.63 -4.10
N LYS A 111 14.43 2.37 -4.58
CA LYS A 111 13.66 1.96 -5.76
C LYS A 111 12.15 2.11 -5.57
N ILE A 112 11.64 1.79 -4.38
CA ILE A 112 10.21 1.99 -4.06
C ILE A 112 9.86 3.47 -4.17
N THR A 113 10.68 4.34 -3.57
CA THR A 113 10.47 5.79 -3.60
C THR A 113 10.49 6.33 -5.04
N GLU A 114 11.43 5.87 -5.87
CA GLU A 114 11.50 6.25 -7.29
C GLU A 114 10.24 5.84 -8.06
N LEU A 115 9.76 4.62 -7.84
CA LEU A 115 8.57 4.09 -8.50
C LEU A 115 7.29 4.82 -8.06
N GLU A 116 7.18 5.15 -6.76
CA GLU A 116 6.08 5.95 -6.23
C GLU A 116 6.04 7.34 -6.88
N ASN A 117 7.19 8.01 -6.99
CA ASN A 117 7.30 9.31 -7.65
C ASN A 117 6.96 9.22 -9.14
N PHE A 118 7.39 8.16 -9.82
CA PHE A 118 7.05 7.92 -11.23
C PHE A 118 5.53 7.72 -11.42
N ILE A 119 4.88 6.93 -10.57
CA ILE A 119 3.43 6.71 -10.63
C ILE A 119 2.66 8.01 -10.34
N ARG A 120 3.07 8.79 -9.34
CA ARG A 120 2.44 10.07 -8.99
C ARG A 120 2.60 11.14 -10.07
N SER A 121 3.75 11.19 -10.74
CA SER A 121 4.05 12.18 -11.78
C SER A 121 3.51 11.81 -13.17
N ARG A 122 3.07 10.55 -13.36
CA ARG A 122 2.40 10.13 -14.58
C ARG A 122 1.05 10.82 -14.69
N SER A 123 0.91 11.74 -15.65
CA SER A 123 -0.41 12.24 -16.06
C SER A 123 -1.23 11.05 -16.56
N MET A 124 -2.20 10.63 -15.75
CA MET A 124 -3.20 9.67 -16.19
C MET A 124 -4.10 10.39 -17.20
N PRO A 125 -4.33 9.83 -18.40
CA PRO A 125 -5.30 10.41 -19.32
C PRO A 125 -6.63 10.52 -18.58
N LYS A 126 -7.20 11.74 -18.49
CA LYS A 126 -8.51 11.98 -17.87
C LYS A 126 -9.49 11.00 -18.50
N PRO A 127 -10.00 9.99 -17.77
CA PRO A 127 -10.95 9.07 -18.34
C PRO A 127 -12.16 9.90 -18.78
N ALA A 128 -12.67 9.66 -19.99
CA ALA A 128 -13.97 10.20 -20.36
C ALA A 128 -14.97 9.72 -19.29
N VAL A 129 -15.87 10.60 -18.83
CA VAL A 129 -16.90 10.22 -17.84
C VAL A 129 -17.78 9.14 -18.47
N THR A 130 -17.55 7.88 -18.11
CA THR A 130 -18.32 6.75 -18.65
C THR A 130 -19.48 6.37 -17.73
N ASP A 131 -19.38 6.64 -16.43
CA ASP A 131 -20.42 6.33 -15.44
C ASP A 131 -20.34 7.21 -14.17
N LEU A 132 -21.47 7.39 -13.49
CA LEU A 132 -21.60 8.13 -12.22
C LEU A 132 -21.73 7.17 -11.03
N GLU A 133 -21.19 7.56 -9.87
CA GLU A 133 -21.50 6.88 -8.60
C GLU A 133 -22.99 6.98 -8.26
N TRP A 134 -23.51 5.97 -7.53
CA TRP A 134 -24.95 5.83 -7.28
C TRP A 134 -25.59 7.07 -6.65
N GLY A 135 -24.88 7.73 -5.72
CA GLY A 135 -25.36 8.93 -5.04
C GLY A 135 -25.53 10.11 -5.99
N LEU A 136 -24.65 10.25 -7.00
CA LEU A 136 -24.78 11.28 -8.02
C LEU A 136 -25.98 11.01 -8.94
N LYS A 137 -26.23 9.75 -9.28
CA LYS A 137 -27.43 9.35 -10.05
C LYS A 137 -28.71 9.63 -9.26
N ALA A 138 -28.72 9.29 -7.97
CA ALA A 138 -29.88 9.47 -7.11
C ALA A 138 -30.30 10.94 -6.96
N ILE A 139 -29.35 11.88 -7.01
CA ILE A 139 -29.63 13.33 -6.94
C ILE A 139 -29.71 14.00 -8.32
N GLY A 140 -29.67 13.24 -9.42
CA GLY A 140 -29.82 13.76 -10.79
C GLY A 140 -28.66 14.64 -11.29
N VAL A 141 -27.41 14.36 -10.87
CA VAL A 141 -26.24 15.16 -11.32
C VAL A 141 -25.95 15.00 -12.81
N ASP A 142 -26.39 13.91 -13.43
CA ASP A 142 -26.34 13.70 -14.88
C ASP A 142 -27.13 14.77 -15.66
N GLU A 143 -28.23 15.25 -15.10
CA GLU A 143 -29.05 16.32 -15.70
C GLU A 143 -28.59 17.73 -15.28
N ALA A 144 -27.64 17.84 -14.34
CA ALA A 144 -27.18 19.11 -13.83
C ALA A 144 -26.37 19.90 -14.86
N ARG A 145 -26.83 21.12 -15.17
CA ARG A 145 -26.16 22.04 -16.10
C ARG A 145 -24.91 22.72 -15.53
N PHE A 146 -24.76 22.76 -14.19
CA PHE A 146 -23.68 23.46 -13.51
C PHE A 146 -22.69 22.48 -12.89
N THR A 147 -21.40 22.75 -13.06
CA THR A 147 -20.31 21.88 -12.58
C THR A 147 -19.58 22.41 -11.35
N GLY A 148 -19.94 23.62 -10.91
CA GLY A 148 -19.28 24.32 -9.81
C GLY A 148 -18.12 25.22 -10.24
N LYS A 149 -17.87 25.39 -11.55
CA LYS A 149 -16.79 26.25 -12.07
C LYS A 149 -16.85 27.66 -11.49
N GLY A 150 -15.72 28.12 -10.93
CA GLY A 150 -15.60 29.44 -10.29
C GLY A 150 -16.28 29.55 -8.92
N VAL A 151 -16.66 28.43 -8.30
CA VAL A 151 -17.15 28.37 -6.91
C VAL A 151 -16.00 27.95 -6.00
N ASP A 152 -15.67 28.74 -4.99
CA ASP A 152 -14.84 28.27 -3.87
C ASP A 152 -15.71 27.50 -2.88
N ILE A 153 -15.36 26.23 -2.66
CA ILE A 153 -15.98 25.34 -1.66
C ILE A 153 -14.94 25.05 -0.57
N CYS A 154 -15.23 25.52 0.64
CA CYS A 154 -14.40 25.34 1.82
C CYS A 154 -14.90 24.18 2.67
N ILE A 155 -14.06 23.16 2.82
CA ILE A 155 -14.29 22.00 3.66
C ILE A 155 -13.60 22.24 5.00
N LEU A 156 -14.38 22.36 6.08
CA LEU A 156 -13.89 22.53 7.44
C LEU A 156 -13.97 21.18 8.17
N ASP A 157 -12.85 20.46 8.25
CA ASP A 157 -12.82 19.03 8.63
C ASP A 157 -11.44 18.59 9.19
N THR A 158 -11.03 17.33 9.03
CA THR A 158 -9.76 16.75 9.53
C THR A 158 -8.52 17.07 8.69
N GLY A 159 -8.67 17.89 7.64
CA GLY A 159 -7.61 18.23 6.68
C GLY A 159 -7.87 17.61 5.31
N PHE A 160 -6.82 17.54 4.48
CA PHE A 160 -6.89 16.92 3.16
C PHE A 160 -5.55 16.28 2.79
N ASP A 161 -5.55 15.07 2.24
CA ASP A 161 -4.35 14.47 1.64
C ASP A 161 -4.07 15.09 0.26
N VAL A 162 -3.18 16.10 0.21
CA VAL A 162 -2.78 16.75 -1.05
C VAL A 162 -2.06 15.82 -2.02
N SER A 163 -1.62 14.65 -1.56
CA SER A 163 -0.95 13.65 -2.37
C SER A 163 -1.93 12.73 -3.11
N HIS A 164 -3.24 12.88 -2.88
CA HIS A 164 -4.28 12.05 -3.48
C HIS A 164 -4.31 12.19 -5.02
N PRO A 165 -4.18 11.08 -5.78
CA PRO A 165 -3.98 11.12 -7.23
C PRO A 165 -5.14 11.80 -7.99
N ASP A 166 -6.39 11.60 -7.56
CA ASP A 166 -7.55 12.24 -8.19
C ASP A 166 -7.58 13.79 -8.08
N PHE A 167 -6.71 14.38 -7.26
CA PHE A 167 -6.59 15.83 -7.06
C PHE A 167 -5.23 16.38 -7.50
N ALA A 168 -4.33 15.58 -8.08
CA ALA A 168 -2.95 15.96 -8.39
C ALA A 168 -2.81 17.20 -9.30
N GLU A 169 -3.78 17.44 -10.19
CA GLU A 169 -3.79 18.61 -11.09
C GLU A 169 -4.58 19.81 -10.54
N ARG A 170 -5.08 19.75 -9.30
CA ARG A 170 -5.92 20.80 -8.73
C ARG A 170 -5.13 21.67 -7.77
N PHE A 171 -5.23 22.98 -7.96
CA PHE A 171 -4.77 23.93 -6.97
C PHE A 171 -5.70 23.92 -5.76
N ILE A 172 -5.17 23.55 -4.60
CA ILE A 172 -5.88 23.50 -3.32
C ILE A 172 -5.18 24.45 -2.36
N GLU A 173 -5.96 25.36 -1.77
CA GLU A 173 -5.49 26.26 -0.72
C GLU A 173 -6.06 25.81 0.62
N GLY A 174 -5.25 25.80 1.67
CA GLY A 174 -5.76 25.49 2.99
C GLY A 174 -4.98 26.12 4.14
N LYS A 175 -5.55 25.98 5.33
CA LYS A 175 -4.97 26.42 6.60
C LYS A 175 -5.38 25.47 7.72
N SER A 176 -4.48 25.22 8.66
CA SER A 176 -4.79 24.49 9.89
C SER A 176 -5.13 25.42 11.03
N PHE A 177 -6.12 25.02 11.81
CA PHE A 177 -6.57 25.65 13.05
C PHE A 177 -6.40 24.69 14.25
N VAL A 178 -5.68 23.59 14.04
CA VAL A 178 -5.31 22.61 15.05
C VAL A 178 -3.83 22.78 15.35
N GLU A 179 -3.49 22.99 16.62
CA GLU A 179 -2.12 23.22 17.05
C GLU A 179 -1.22 22.02 16.73
N GLY A 180 -0.08 22.30 16.08
CA GLY A 180 0.93 21.29 15.75
C GLY A 180 0.55 20.32 14.61
N GLU A 181 -0.59 20.53 13.95
CA GLU A 181 -1.00 19.70 12.82
C GLU A 181 -1.14 20.53 11.53
N GLU A 182 -0.65 19.98 10.42
CA GLU A 182 -0.76 20.61 9.09
C GLU A 182 -2.09 20.25 8.41
N TRP A 183 -2.58 21.15 7.54
CA TRP A 183 -3.85 20.94 6.84
C TRP A 183 -3.74 20.00 5.64
N ASP A 184 -2.54 19.90 5.06
CA ASP A 184 -2.21 19.14 3.84
C ASP A 184 -1.91 17.66 4.10
N LYS A 185 -2.10 17.23 5.35
CA LYS A 185 -1.98 15.83 5.79
C LYS A 185 -3.22 15.44 6.59
N ASP A 186 -4.05 14.62 5.99
CA ASP A 186 -5.23 14.06 6.65
C ASP A 186 -4.96 12.62 7.10
N LEU A 187 -4.48 12.46 8.35
CA LEU A 187 -4.24 11.13 8.94
C LEU A 187 -5.52 10.48 9.47
N ASN A 188 -6.67 11.18 9.43
CA ASN A 188 -7.96 10.62 9.79
C ASN A 188 -8.71 10.09 8.56
N GLY A 189 -8.66 10.82 7.45
CA GLY A 189 -9.28 10.48 6.17
C GLY A 189 -10.70 11.04 5.98
N HIS A 190 -11.36 11.51 7.05
CA HIS A 190 -12.73 12.03 6.97
C HIS A 190 -12.83 13.30 6.11
N GLY A 191 -11.89 14.23 6.26
CA GLY A 191 -11.83 15.47 5.48
C GLY A 191 -11.58 15.23 4.00
N THR A 192 -10.65 14.33 3.67
CA THR A 192 -10.37 13.91 2.29
C THR A 192 -11.59 13.25 1.65
N HIS A 193 -12.29 12.40 2.39
CA HIS A 193 -13.54 11.79 1.93
C HIS A 193 -14.64 12.84 1.68
N CYS A 194 -14.83 13.79 2.60
CA CYS A 194 -15.79 14.88 2.44
C CYS A 194 -15.46 15.78 1.23
N ALA A 195 -14.18 16.14 1.05
CA ALA A 195 -13.72 16.87 -0.12
C ALA A 195 -13.94 16.10 -1.42
N GLY A 196 -13.77 14.77 -1.39
CA GLY A 196 -14.08 13.86 -2.48
C GLY A 196 -15.55 13.93 -2.92
N ILE A 197 -16.48 13.81 -1.97
CA ILE A 197 -17.93 13.91 -2.27
C ILE A 197 -18.28 15.29 -2.84
N ALA A 198 -17.78 16.36 -2.23
CA ALA A 198 -18.14 17.71 -2.63
C ALA A 198 -17.57 18.07 -4.01
N CYS A 199 -16.30 17.75 -4.24
CA CYS A 199 -15.51 18.35 -5.31
C CYS A 199 -14.82 17.33 -6.22
N GLY A 200 -14.85 16.03 -5.91
CA GLY A 200 -14.17 14.99 -6.68
C GLY A 200 -14.47 15.03 -8.19
N TYR A 201 -13.45 14.75 -9.00
CA TYR A 201 -13.59 14.73 -10.45
C TYR A 201 -14.01 13.33 -10.94
N VAL A 202 -13.07 12.55 -11.42
CA VAL A 202 -13.24 11.20 -11.94
C VAL A 202 -12.16 10.36 -11.29
N ARG A 203 -12.55 9.21 -10.74
CA ARG A 203 -11.59 8.31 -10.12
C ARG A 203 -10.60 7.78 -11.14
N GLY A 204 -9.31 7.83 -10.83
CA GLY A 204 -8.26 7.31 -11.70
C GLY A 204 -8.33 5.78 -11.90
N ASP A 205 -8.94 5.05 -10.97
CA ASP A 205 -9.00 3.57 -10.97
C ASP A 205 -10.15 2.99 -11.81
N THR A 206 -11.32 3.61 -11.77
CA THR A 206 -12.58 3.09 -12.29
C THR A 206 -13.15 3.96 -13.40
N GLY A 207 -12.66 5.20 -13.55
CA GLY A 207 -13.22 6.17 -14.49
C GLY A 207 -14.59 6.71 -14.10
N LYS A 208 -15.06 6.43 -12.86
CA LYS A 208 -16.36 6.91 -12.37
C LYS A 208 -16.26 8.32 -11.80
N ARG A 209 -17.24 9.17 -12.10
CA ARG A 209 -17.40 10.45 -11.41
C ARG A 209 -18.10 10.24 -10.08
N TYR A 210 -17.55 10.85 -9.02
CA TYR A 210 -18.03 10.68 -7.65
C TYR A 210 -18.31 11.99 -6.93
N GLY A 211 -17.71 13.10 -7.37
CA GLY A 211 -17.96 14.42 -6.79
C GLY A 211 -19.07 15.22 -7.47
N ILE A 212 -19.77 16.00 -6.66
CA ILE A 212 -20.90 16.84 -7.08
C ILE A 212 -20.39 18.02 -7.93
N ALA A 213 -19.59 18.91 -7.34
CA ALA A 213 -19.10 20.14 -7.96
C ALA A 213 -17.67 19.92 -8.52
N LYS A 214 -17.57 19.07 -9.54
CA LYS A 214 -16.28 18.59 -10.09
C LYS A 214 -15.32 19.70 -10.57
N ASP A 215 -15.82 20.87 -10.95
CA ASP A 215 -15.01 21.98 -11.47
C ASP A 215 -14.88 23.15 -10.45
N SER A 216 -15.28 22.94 -9.20
CA SER A 216 -15.10 23.94 -8.13
C SER A 216 -13.63 24.23 -7.82
N ASN A 217 -13.37 25.22 -7.00
CA ASN A 217 -12.09 25.41 -6.34
C ASN A 217 -12.21 24.84 -4.92
N LEU A 218 -11.36 23.87 -4.58
CA LEU A 218 -11.38 23.24 -3.26
C LEU A 218 -10.52 24.05 -2.27
N LYS A 219 -11.09 24.37 -1.11
CA LYS A 219 -10.44 25.06 0.00
C LYS A 219 -10.54 24.19 1.26
N ILE A 220 -9.47 24.14 2.05
CA ILE A 220 -9.39 23.23 3.21
C ILE A 220 -9.11 24.02 4.49
N GLY A 221 -9.97 23.88 5.49
CA GLY A 221 -9.70 24.32 6.86
C GLY A 221 -9.63 23.12 7.79
N LYS A 222 -8.46 22.79 8.32
CA LYS A 222 -8.35 21.72 9.30
C LYS A 222 -8.79 22.24 10.67
N VAL A 223 -9.94 21.78 11.13
CA VAL A 223 -10.54 22.17 12.43
C VAL A 223 -10.66 21.00 13.40
N LEU A 224 -10.59 19.77 12.87
CA LEU A 224 -10.51 18.52 13.63
C LEU A 224 -9.09 17.96 13.50
N GLY A 225 -8.49 17.53 14.61
CA GLY A 225 -7.18 16.87 14.60
C GLY A 225 -7.24 15.45 14.04
N ASN A 226 -6.09 14.78 13.99
CA ASN A 226 -5.97 13.41 13.48
C ASN A 226 -6.86 12.39 14.25
N ASN A 227 -7.19 12.70 15.50
CA ASN A 227 -8.12 11.91 16.33
C ASN A 227 -9.62 12.20 16.06
N GLY A 228 -9.95 13.05 15.07
CA GLY A 228 -11.32 13.44 14.72
C GLY A 228 -11.97 14.44 15.67
N LYS A 229 -11.22 15.05 16.60
CA LYS A 229 -11.76 16.02 17.58
C LYS A 229 -11.26 17.42 17.29
N GLY A 230 -12.10 18.41 17.56
CA GLY A 230 -11.76 19.83 17.46
C GLY A 230 -12.40 20.63 18.58
N THR A 231 -12.11 21.92 18.63
CA THR A 231 -12.64 22.83 19.64
C THR A 231 -13.62 23.81 19.00
N THR A 232 -14.54 24.35 19.79
CA THR A 232 -15.44 25.41 19.31
C THR A 232 -14.66 26.64 18.81
N SER A 233 -13.52 26.97 19.44
CA SER A 233 -12.68 28.09 19.01
C SER A 233 -12.00 27.84 17.65
N SER A 234 -11.47 26.64 17.39
CA SER A 234 -10.86 26.33 16.08
C SER A 234 -11.88 26.40 14.94
N ILE A 235 -13.11 25.95 15.19
CA ILE A 235 -14.21 26.01 14.22
C ILE A 235 -14.61 27.47 13.93
N ILE A 236 -14.72 28.32 14.96
CA ILE A 236 -15.09 29.73 14.79
C ILE A 236 -13.99 30.50 14.04
N ASP A 237 -12.72 30.28 14.38
CA ASP A 237 -11.58 30.89 13.68
C ASP A 237 -11.57 30.49 12.20
N ALA A 238 -11.82 29.22 11.90
CA ALA A 238 -11.89 28.75 10.51
C ALA A 238 -13.08 29.33 9.73
N ILE A 239 -14.24 29.52 10.37
CA ILE A 239 -15.39 30.20 9.76
C ILE A 239 -15.03 31.66 9.45
N ASP A 240 -14.41 32.38 10.38
CA ASP A 240 -13.99 33.77 10.18
C ASP A 240 -12.97 33.91 9.05
N TRP A 241 -11.99 32.99 8.99
CA TRP A 241 -11.05 32.89 7.89
C TRP A 241 -11.74 32.66 6.53
N ALA A 242 -12.69 31.72 6.46
CA ALA A 242 -13.41 31.42 5.22
C ALA A 242 -14.25 32.61 4.73
N ILE A 243 -14.88 33.35 5.65
CA ILE A 243 -15.63 34.57 5.34
C ILE A 243 -14.68 35.67 4.85
N THR A 244 -13.55 35.87 5.53
CA THR A 244 -12.54 36.88 5.16
C THR A 244 -11.99 36.61 3.76
N LYS A 245 -11.75 35.33 3.44
CA LYS A 245 -11.35 34.87 2.10
C LYS A 245 -12.47 34.90 1.06
N LYS A 246 -13.71 35.16 1.48
CA LYS A 246 -14.91 35.21 0.65
C LYS A 246 -15.23 33.89 -0.04
N TYR A 247 -14.95 32.76 0.62
CA TYR A 247 -15.35 31.46 0.11
C TYR A 247 -16.88 31.35 0.12
N ARG A 248 -17.42 30.87 -1.01
CA ARG A 248 -18.87 30.95 -1.28
C ARG A 248 -19.66 29.82 -0.61
N VAL A 249 -19.04 28.69 -0.39
CA VAL A 249 -19.67 27.54 0.28
C VAL A 249 -18.77 27.10 1.42
N ILE A 250 -19.35 26.93 2.62
CA ILE A 250 -18.66 26.33 3.77
C ILE A 250 -19.41 25.04 4.12
N SER A 251 -18.69 23.92 4.12
CA SER A 251 -19.18 22.60 4.51
C SER A 251 -18.61 22.22 5.86
N LEU A 252 -19.50 21.88 6.80
CA LEU A 252 -19.18 21.48 8.17
C LEU A 252 -19.80 20.11 8.46
N SER A 253 -19.01 19.06 8.25
CA SER A 253 -19.41 17.66 8.53
C SER A 253 -19.00 17.26 9.95
N LEU A 254 -19.42 18.05 10.94
CA LEU A 254 -19.05 17.88 12.34
C LEU A 254 -20.24 18.11 13.26
N ALA A 255 -20.19 17.50 14.44
CA ALA A 255 -21.25 17.59 15.45
C ALA A 255 -20.68 17.49 16.86
N SER A 256 -21.42 17.99 17.84
CA SER A 256 -21.17 17.78 19.28
C SER A 256 -22.39 17.11 19.90
N PRO A 257 -22.20 16.16 20.83
CA PRO A 257 -23.30 15.64 21.65
C PRO A 257 -24.02 16.79 22.38
N VAL A 258 -25.34 16.67 22.52
CA VAL A 258 -26.21 17.58 23.28
C VAL A 258 -27.15 16.75 24.15
N LYS A 259 -27.69 17.33 25.21
CA LYS A 259 -28.70 16.66 26.05
C LYS A 259 -30.04 16.61 25.31
N LEU A 260 -30.88 15.64 25.68
CA LEU A 260 -32.27 15.59 25.22
C LEU A 260 -32.98 16.90 25.58
N ASN A 261 -33.60 17.55 24.58
CA ASN A 261 -34.24 18.87 24.68
C ASN A 261 -33.30 20.07 24.94
N GLU A 262 -31.99 19.89 24.78
CA GLU A 262 -31.06 21.03 24.78
C GLU A 262 -31.32 21.91 23.55
N LYS A 263 -31.42 23.22 23.77
CA LYS A 263 -31.65 24.17 22.68
C LYS A 263 -30.38 24.29 21.83
N PRO A 264 -30.50 24.56 20.51
CA PRO A 264 -29.35 24.90 19.69
C PRO A 264 -28.53 26.02 20.31
N SER A 265 -27.20 25.91 20.19
CA SER A 265 -26.27 26.89 20.73
C SER A 265 -26.53 28.28 20.13
N PRO A 266 -26.86 29.31 20.95
CA PRO A 266 -27.05 30.67 20.45
C PRO A 266 -25.81 31.22 19.74
N LEU A 267 -24.62 30.73 20.09
CA LEU A 267 -23.36 31.07 19.44
C LEU A 267 -23.37 30.67 17.96
N PHE A 268 -23.65 29.40 17.66
CA PHE A 268 -23.66 28.92 16.27
C PHE A 268 -24.85 29.44 15.47
N GLU A 269 -26.01 29.67 16.11
CA GLU A 269 -27.14 30.36 15.48
C GLU A 269 -26.77 31.81 15.09
N THR A 270 -26.04 32.52 15.97
CA THR A 270 -25.57 33.89 15.71
C THR A 270 -24.50 33.91 14.62
N VAL A 271 -23.51 33.00 14.70
CA VAL A 271 -22.44 32.88 13.69
C VAL A 271 -23.07 32.59 12.33
N GLY A 272 -23.94 31.58 12.24
CA GLY A 272 -24.65 31.23 11.00
C GLY A 272 -25.42 32.43 10.45
N SER A 273 -26.22 33.11 11.28
CA SER A 273 -26.99 34.29 10.86
C SER A 273 -26.09 35.41 10.32
N ARG A 274 -24.94 35.67 10.94
CA ARG A 274 -24.00 36.71 10.48
C ARG A 274 -23.36 36.36 9.14
N VAL A 275 -23.10 35.08 8.88
CA VAL A 275 -22.58 34.65 7.57
C VAL A 275 -23.61 34.93 6.47
N PHE A 276 -24.90 34.70 6.73
CA PHE A 276 -25.97 34.95 5.77
C PHE A 276 -26.33 36.43 5.57
N ILE A 277 -26.18 37.27 6.60
CA ILE A 277 -26.56 38.70 6.57
C ILE A 277 -25.42 39.60 6.07
N SER A 278 -24.19 39.08 6.00
CA SER A 278 -23.06 39.81 5.41
C SER A 278 -23.44 40.31 4.00
N PRO A 279 -23.17 41.58 3.62
CA PRO A 279 -23.61 42.18 2.35
C PRO A 279 -23.07 41.49 1.07
N GLN A 280 -22.32 40.41 1.24
CA GLN A 280 -21.92 39.45 0.21
C GLN A 280 -23.06 38.42 0.01
N LYS A 281 -23.95 38.69 -0.93
CA LYS A 281 -25.25 38.00 -1.21
C LYS A 281 -25.27 36.47 -1.39
N TYR A 282 -24.20 35.68 -1.20
CA TYR A 282 -24.16 34.29 -1.67
C TYR A 282 -23.41 33.25 -0.81
N THR A 283 -23.12 33.48 0.47
CA THR A 283 -22.49 32.42 1.30
C THR A 283 -23.54 31.45 1.84
N SER A 284 -23.45 30.17 1.49
CA SER A 284 -24.30 29.10 2.04
C SER A 284 -23.49 28.22 3.00
N ILE A 285 -23.99 28.02 4.23
CA ILE A 285 -23.46 27.04 5.19
C ILE A 285 -24.37 25.82 5.20
N SER A 286 -23.79 24.62 5.00
CA SER A 286 -24.46 23.35 5.27
C SER A 286 -23.87 22.73 6.54
N ILE A 287 -24.69 22.60 7.58
CA ILE A 287 -24.35 21.87 8.82
C ILE A 287 -25.12 20.55 8.76
N GLN A 288 -24.42 19.41 8.67
CA GLN A 288 -25.08 18.12 8.85
C GLN A 288 -25.41 17.91 10.33
N LYS A 289 -26.63 18.26 10.74
CA LYS A 289 -27.17 17.93 12.08
C LYS A 289 -27.46 16.43 12.14
N TYR A 290 -26.49 15.61 12.57
CA TYR A 290 -26.80 14.24 13.01
C TYR A 290 -27.25 14.28 14.48
N THR A 291 -28.56 14.17 14.69
CA THR A 291 -29.10 13.68 15.96
C THR A 291 -29.05 12.16 15.89
N ILE A 292 -28.10 11.55 16.59
CA ILE A 292 -28.12 10.10 16.81
C ILE A 292 -29.29 9.81 17.74
N LEU A 293 -30.36 9.22 17.20
CA LEU A 293 -31.29 8.38 17.95
C LEU A 293 -31.20 7.00 17.32
N ILE A 294 -31.07 6.02 18.22
CA ILE A 294 -30.84 4.58 17.99
C ILE A 294 -31.82 4.01 16.96
#